data_AF-A0A7X7H8X2-F1
#
_entry.id   AF-A0A7X7H8X2-F1
#
_cell.length_a   1.000
_cell.length_b   1.000
_cell.length_c   1.000
_cell.angle_alpha   90.00
_cell.angle_beta   90.00
_cell.angle_gamma   90.00
#
_symmetry.space_group_name_H-M   'P 1'
#
loop_
_entity.id
_entity.type
_entity.pdbx_description
1 polymer ?
#
loop_
_entity_poly.entity_id
_entity_poly.type
_entity_poly.pdbx_seq_one_letter_code
_entity_poly.pdbx_strand_id
1 'polypeptide(L)'
;MSSFIHADFMLQTKTAENLYHNQAENLPIIDYHCHLVPKEIAEDHKFSTITELWLGGDHYKWRLLRANGVSEKYITGDASDWEKFEKWAATVPYTMRNPMYHWTHLELKRVFDIDDLLNPDTALEIYNKANEMLQMPEYSARGLMKKFNVEVVCTTDDPLD
;
A
#
# COMPACT_ATOMS: atom_id res chain seq x y z
N MET A 1 15.01 -16.35 -11.22
CA MET A 1 14.84 -14.94 -11.66
C MET A 1 14.69 -14.11 -10.41
N SER A 2 15.23 -12.89 -10.36
CA SER A 2 14.99 -11.98 -9.23
C SER A 2 13.51 -11.62 -9.17
N SER A 3 12.97 -11.39 -7.97
CA SER A 3 11.64 -10.79 -7.78
C SER A 3 11.57 -9.42 -8.47
N PHE A 4 10.35 -8.97 -8.81
CA PHE A 4 10.15 -7.66 -9.45
C PHE A 4 10.61 -6.51 -8.56
N ILE A 5 10.20 -6.53 -7.29
CA ILE A 5 10.75 -5.67 -6.25
C ILE A 5 11.90 -6.42 -5.57
N HIS A 6 13.13 -5.93 -5.77
CA HIS A 6 14.35 -6.48 -5.18
C HIS A 6 15.14 -5.36 -4.48
N ALA A 7 16.22 -5.72 -3.79
CA ALA A 7 17.02 -4.76 -3.00
C ALA A 7 17.50 -3.55 -3.83
N ASP A 8 17.99 -3.81 -5.05
CA ASP A 8 18.46 -2.76 -5.96
C ASP A 8 17.35 -2.14 -6.84
N PHE A 9 16.07 -2.24 -6.47
CA PHE A 9 14.98 -1.73 -7.32
C PHE A 9 15.15 -0.22 -7.55
N MET A 10 15.13 0.19 -8.84
CA MET A 10 15.43 1.56 -9.31
C MET A 10 16.90 2.02 -9.18
N LEU A 11 17.81 1.19 -8.64
CA LEU A 11 19.23 1.52 -8.50
C LEU A 11 20.01 0.98 -9.70
N GLN A 12 20.41 1.88 -10.61
CA GLN A 12 21.03 1.49 -11.89
C GLN A 12 22.57 1.50 -11.88
N THR A 13 23.19 1.90 -10.77
CA THR A 13 24.66 2.02 -10.67
C THR A 13 25.16 1.62 -9.28
N LYS A 14 26.42 1.19 -9.20
CA LYS A 14 27.08 0.90 -7.91
C LYS A 14 27.15 2.10 -6.98
N THR A 15 27.24 3.31 -7.53
CA THR A 15 27.16 4.53 -6.73
C THR A 15 25.78 4.71 -6.11
N ALA A 16 24.70 4.46 -6.87
CA ALA A 16 23.33 4.53 -6.37
C ALA A 16 23.06 3.46 -5.29
N GLU A 17 23.50 2.21 -5.52
CA GLU A 17 23.44 1.13 -4.52
C GLU A 17 24.13 1.54 -3.22
N ASN A 18 25.38 2.03 -3.31
CA ASN A 18 26.14 2.44 -2.13
C ASN A 18 25.48 3.61 -1.38
N LEU A 19 25.00 4.63 -2.08
CA LEU A 19 24.34 5.78 -1.45
C LEU A 19 23.03 5.36 -0.78
N TYR A 20 22.22 4.52 -1.42
CA TYR A 20 20.95 4.09 -0.84
C TYR A 20 21.18 3.16 0.36
N HIS A 21 21.84 2.01 0.16
CA HIS A 21 21.96 0.98 1.19
C HIS A 21 22.80 1.44 2.41
N ASN A 22 23.89 2.18 2.17
CA ASN A 22 24.80 2.55 3.26
C ASN A 22 24.48 3.91 3.91
N GLN A 23 23.64 4.75 3.29
CA GLN A 23 23.35 6.09 3.82
C GLN A 23 21.87 6.37 4.02
N ALA A 24 20.99 5.96 3.09
CA ALA A 24 19.58 6.40 3.09
C ALA A 24 18.61 5.38 3.69
N GLU A 25 18.79 4.09 3.39
CA GLU A 25 17.79 3.03 3.62
C GLU A 25 17.31 2.92 5.07
N ASN A 26 18.20 3.15 6.04
CA ASN A 26 17.92 2.99 7.46
C ASN A 26 17.58 4.31 8.18
N LEU A 27 17.51 5.42 7.46
CA LEU A 27 17.11 6.70 8.06
C LEU A 27 15.63 6.68 8.46
N PRO A 28 15.25 7.38 9.54
CA PRO A 28 13.85 7.50 9.91
C PRO A 28 13.05 8.31 8.88
N ILE A 29 11.75 8.04 8.81
CA ILE A 29 10.81 8.79 7.98
C ILE A 29 10.34 10.02 8.76
N ILE A 30 10.54 11.19 8.17
CA ILE A 30 9.97 12.47 8.60
C ILE A 30 8.90 12.86 7.58
N ASP A 31 7.65 12.47 7.85
CA ASP A 31 6.50 12.75 6.99
C ASP A 31 5.84 14.07 7.41
N TYR A 32 6.54 15.17 7.12
CA TYR A 32 6.18 16.51 7.60
C TYR A 32 4.89 17.08 7.01
N HIS A 33 4.20 16.34 6.13
CA HIS A 33 2.89 16.69 5.62
C HIS A 33 2.17 15.44 5.08
N CYS A 34 1.07 15.06 5.73
CA CYS A 34 0.22 13.98 5.30
C CYS A 34 -1.27 14.26 5.60
N HIS A 35 -2.11 13.34 5.14
CA HIS A 35 -3.56 13.36 5.36
C HIS A 35 -4.04 12.11 6.10
N LEU A 36 -3.16 11.50 6.91
CA LEU A 36 -3.56 10.43 7.81
C LEU A 36 -4.64 10.93 8.77
N VAL A 37 -5.60 10.08 9.11
CA VAL A 37 -6.68 10.43 10.03
C VAL A 37 -6.14 10.43 11.46
N PRO A 38 -6.10 11.59 12.17
CA PRO A 38 -5.53 11.64 13.52
C PRO A 38 -6.22 10.69 14.51
N LYS A 39 -7.53 10.50 14.36
CA LYS A 39 -8.33 9.58 15.17
C LYS A 39 -7.86 8.13 15.03
N GLU A 40 -7.57 7.65 13.82
CA GLU A 40 -7.07 6.28 13.60
C GLU A 40 -5.72 6.06 14.26
N ILE A 41 -4.85 7.07 14.24
CA ILE A 41 -3.57 7.05 14.97
C ILE A 41 -3.84 7.06 16.48
N ALA A 42 -4.77 7.87 16.97
CA ALA A 42 -5.10 7.98 18.40
C ALA A 42 -5.70 6.68 18.98
N GLU A 43 -6.56 6.01 18.21
CA GLU A 43 -7.25 4.78 18.60
C GLU A 43 -6.45 3.51 18.24
N ASP A 44 -5.33 3.66 17.54
CA ASP A 44 -4.50 2.56 17.03
C ASP A 44 -5.31 1.59 16.17
N HIS A 45 -5.99 2.16 15.16
CA HIS A 45 -6.96 1.48 14.33
C HIS A 45 -6.44 0.16 13.75
N LYS A 46 -7.32 -0.85 13.73
CA LYS A 46 -7.05 -2.16 13.14
C LYS A 46 -7.91 -2.33 11.90
N PHE A 47 -7.24 -2.42 10.76
CA PHE A 47 -7.89 -2.64 9.48
C PHE A 47 -8.44 -4.07 9.42
N SER A 48 -9.72 -4.18 9.05
CA SER A 48 -10.42 -5.45 8.93
C SER A 48 -9.97 -6.27 7.71
N THR A 49 -9.66 -5.59 6.61
CA THR A 49 -9.19 -6.20 5.36
C THR A 49 -8.15 -5.33 4.65
N ILE A 50 -7.38 -5.94 3.74
CA ILE A 50 -6.50 -5.21 2.82
C ILE A 50 -7.30 -4.25 1.93
N THR A 51 -8.57 -4.55 1.64
CA THR A 51 -9.44 -3.64 0.88
C THR A 51 -9.68 -2.35 1.64
N GLU A 52 -10.01 -2.44 2.93
CA GLU A 52 -10.14 -1.25 3.79
C GLU A 52 -8.85 -0.43 3.78
N LEU A 53 -7.71 -1.09 4.05
CA LEU A 53 -6.41 -0.44 4.12
C LEU A 53 -5.95 0.16 2.78
N TRP A 54 -6.17 -0.52 1.65
CA TRP A 54 -5.62 -0.11 0.34
C TRP A 54 -6.58 0.69 -0.53
N LEU A 55 -7.88 0.35 -0.48
CA LEU A 55 -8.91 0.89 -1.37
C LEU A 55 -9.87 1.83 -0.63
N GLY A 56 -9.73 2.01 0.69
CA GLY A 56 -10.43 3.05 1.43
C GLY A 56 -9.98 4.48 1.09
N GLY A 57 -8.80 4.65 0.48
CA GLY A 57 -8.15 5.95 0.35
C GLY A 57 -7.25 6.18 -0.87
N ASP A 58 -6.75 7.42 -0.89
CA ASP A 58 -5.97 8.22 -1.84
C ASP A 58 -6.36 8.18 -3.32
N HIS A 59 -7.54 7.65 -3.66
CA HIS A 59 -8.28 7.81 -4.91
C HIS A 59 -7.57 7.46 -6.24
N TYR A 60 -6.26 7.23 -6.28
CA TYR A 60 -5.52 6.84 -7.49
C TYR A 60 -5.99 5.47 -8.00
N LYS A 61 -6.17 4.50 -7.08
CA LYS A 61 -6.73 3.18 -7.40
C LYS A 61 -8.14 3.31 -7.98
N TRP A 62 -8.99 4.16 -7.40
CA TRP A 62 -10.34 4.44 -7.92
C TRP A 62 -10.33 5.04 -9.31
N ARG A 63 -9.44 6.01 -9.56
CA ARG A 63 -9.28 6.62 -10.88
C ARG A 63 -8.89 5.59 -11.94
N LEU A 64 -7.96 4.68 -11.62
CA LEU A 64 -7.55 3.63 -12.55
C LEU A 64 -8.62 2.56 -12.76
N LEU A 65 -9.37 2.18 -11.72
CA LEU A 65 -10.55 1.32 -11.84
C LEU A 65 -11.57 1.92 -12.81
N ARG A 66 -11.91 3.21 -12.67
CA ARG A 66 -12.81 3.93 -13.59
C ARG A 66 -12.26 3.99 -15.01
N ALA A 67 -10.98 4.30 -15.16
CA ALA A 67 -10.31 4.33 -16.47
C ALA A 67 -10.28 2.95 -17.15
N ASN A 68 -10.29 1.87 -16.36
CA ASN A 68 -10.38 0.50 -16.83
C ASN A 68 -11.83 -0.01 -16.99
N GLY A 69 -12.83 0.89 -16.95
CA GLY A 69 -14.24 0.56 -17.18
C GLY A 69 -14.93 -0.19 -16.05
N VAL A 70 -14.36 -0.22 -14.85
CA VAL A 70 -14.98 -0.86 -13.69
C VAL A 70 -16.18 -0.03 -13.21
N SER A 71 -17.31 -0.71 -12.97
CA SER A 71 -18.52 -0.08 -12.42
C SER A 71 -18.27 0.51 -11.04
N GLU A 72 -18.82 1.69 -10.78
CA GLU A 72 -18.68 2.42 -9.51
C GLU A 72 -19.14 1.60 -8.28
N LYS A 73 -20.03 0.61 -8.49
CA LYS A 73 -20.43 -0.38 -7.46
C LYS A 73 -19.22 -1.05 -6.81
N TYR A 74 -18.20 -1.40 -7.61
CA TYR A 74 -16.98 -2.08 -7.16
C TYR A 74 -15.85 -1.12 -6.77
N ILE A 75 -16.14 0.18 -6.67
CA ILE A 75 -15.15 1.22 -6.32
C ILE A 75 -15.57 1.85 -4.99
N THR A 76 -16.62 2.67 -5.01
CA THR A 76 -17.14 3.37 -3.82
C THR A 76 -18.52 2.86 -3.38
N GLY A 77 -19.11 1.94 -4.13
CA GLY A 77 -20.41 1.34 -3.82
C GLY A 77 -20.38 0.26 -2.73
N ASP A 78 -21.46 -0.51 -2.69
CA ASP A 78 -21.81 -1.48 -1.64
C ASP A 78 -21.32 -2.92 -1.91
N ALA A 79 -20.46 -3.12 -2.92
CA ALA A 79 -19.79 -4.40 -3.13
C ALA A 79 -18.94 -4.79 -1.91
N SER A 80 -18.79 -6.09 -1.71
CA SER A 80 -17.94 -6.62 -0.64
C SER A 80 -16.47 -6.26 -0.84
N ASP A 81 -15.69 -6.30 0.24
CA ASP A 81 -14.27 -6.02 0.21
C ASP A 81 -13.51 -6.92 -0.77
N TRP A 82 -13.86 -8.20 -0.81
CA TRP A 82 -13.30 -9.14 -1.78
C TRP A 82 -13.62 -8.74 -3.22
N GLU A 83 -14.88 -8.44 -3.55
CA GLU A 83 -15.27 -8.06 -4.91
C GLU A 83 -14.53 -6.79 -5.38
N LYS A 84 -14.35 -5.81 -4.49
CA LYS A 84 -13.58 -4.59 -4.79
C LYS A 84 -12.10 -4.90 -5.02
N PHE A 85 -11.48 -5.73 -4.17
CA PHE A 85 -10.09 -6.15 -4.33
C PHE A 85 -9.88 -6.94 -5.62
N GLU A 86 -10.78 -7.86 -5.94
CA GLU A 86 -10.75 -8.64 -7.18
C GLU A 86 -10.74 -7.71 -8.41
N LYS A 87 -11.55 -6.65 -8.43
CA LYS A 87 -11.52 -5.66 -9.53
C LYS A 87 -10.22 -4.86 -9.57
N TRP A 88 -9.62 -4.56 -8.43
CA TRP A 88 -8.29 -3.95 -8.40
C TRP A 88 -7.22 -4.90 -8.95
N ALA A 89 -7.20 -6.15 -8.51
CA ALA A 89 -6.27 -7.16 -8.99
C ALA A 89 -6.39 -7.40 -10.50
N ALA A 90 -7.62 -7.39 -11.04
CA ALA A 90 -7.85 -7.47 -12.49
C ALA A 90 -7.40 -6.20 -13.25
N THR A 91 -7.30 -5.06 -12.58
CA THR A 91 -6.87 -3.79 -13.17
C THR A 91 -5.35 -3.63 -13.17
N VAL A 92 -4.64 -4.15 -12.15
CA VAL A 92 -3.18 -3.99 -11.98
C VAL A 92 -2.36 -4.36 -13.22
N PRO A 93 -2.62 -5.46 -13.96
CA PRO A 93 -1.88 -5.76 -15.20
C PRO A 93 -1.93 -4.64 -16.25
N TYR A 94 -3.00 -3.85 -16.26
CA TYR A 94 -3.19 -2.71 -17.18
C TYR A 94 -2.57 -1.41 -16.67
N THR A 95 -1.98 -1.40 -15.47
CA THR A 95 -1.32 -0.22 -14.91
C THR A 95 0.18 -0.20 -15.17
N MET A 96 0.73 -1.09 -16.02
CA MET A 96 2.15 -1.06 -16.36
C MET A 96 2.56 0.32 -16.89
N ARG A 97 3.72 0.83 -16.42
CA ARG A 97 4.22 2.21 -16.61
C ARG A 97 3.48 3.31 -15.84
N ASN A 98 2.36 3.01 -15.17
CA ASN A 98 1.80 3.88 -14.15
C ASN A 98 2.51 3.60 -12.80
N PRO A 99 2.81 4.61 -11.97
CA PRO A 99 3.44 4.40 -10.66
C PRO A 99 2.66 3.45 -9.75
N MET A 100 1.34 3.33 -9.93
CA MET A 100 0.51 2.36 -9.20
C MET A 100 0.99 0.91 -9.35
N TYR A 101 1.62 0.56 -10.48
CA TYR A 101 2.22 -0.77 -10.64
C TYR A 101 3.41 -0.95 -9.70
N HIS A 102 4.23 0.06 -9.50
CA HIS A 102 5.35 -0.02 -8.55
C HIS A 102 4.83 -0.03 -7.11
N TRP A 103 3.92 0.89 -6.76
CA TRP A 103 3.40 1.02 -5.39
C TRP A 103 2.69 -0.27 -4.93
N THR A 104 1.87 -0.87 -5.78
CA THR A 104 1.21 -2.17 -5.49
C THR A 104 2.23 -3.22 -5.04
N HIS A 105 3.28 -3.44 -5.83
CA HIS A 105 4.24 -4.50 -5.53
C HIS A 105 5.22 -4.12 -4.42
N LEU A 106 5.55 -2.83 -4.26
CA LEU A 106 6.36 -2.33 -3.14
C LEU A 106 5.61 -2.51 -1.81
N GLU A 107 4.32 -2.18 -1.77
CA GLU A 107 3.45 -2.34 -0.61
C GLU A 107 3.29 -3.83 -0.27
N LEU A 108 3.01 -4.70 -1.25
CA LEU A 108 2.96 -6.15 -1.04
C LEU A 108 4.27 -6.70 -0.46
N LYS A 109 5.42 -6.29 -1.00
CA LYS A 109 6.71 -6.77 -0.52
C LYS A 109 7.06 -6.24 0.86
N ARG A 110 6.97 -4.93 1.10
CA ARG A 110 7.45 -4.32 2.35
C ARG A 110 6.48 -4.43 3.51
N VAL A 111 5.18 -4.42 3.25
CA VAL A 111 4.14 -4.55 4.28
C VAL A 111 3.90 -6.04 4.58
N PHE A 112 3.69 -6.85 3.54
CA PHE A 112 3.16 -8.21 3.68
C PHE A 112 4.15 -9.34 3.32
N ASP A 113 5.38 -9.01 2.93
CA ASP A 113 6.38 -9.99 2.45
C ASP A 113 5.81 -10.93 1.37
N ILE A 114 5.15 -10.32 0.38
CA ILE A 114 4.59 -10.98 -0.80
C ILE A 114 5.38 -10.53 -2.03
N ASP A 115 6.04 -11.47 -2.70
CA ASP A 115 6.79 -11.25 -3.95
C ASP A 115 5.95 -11.45 -5.22
N ASP A 116 4.76 -12.04 -5.09
CA ASP A 116 3.89 -12.35 -6.22
C ASP A 116 3.37 -11.09 -6.88
N LEU A 117 3.30 -11.11 -8.22
CA LEU A 117 2.69 -10.04 -8.98
C LEU A 117 1.17 -10.10 -8.82
N LEU A 118 0.53 -8.98 -8.48
CA LEU A 118 -0.92 -8.92 -8.32
C LEU A 118 -1.62 -8.97 -9.68
N ASN A 119 -2.42 -10.01 -9.89
CA ASN A 119 -3.24 -10.24 -11.07
C ASN A 119 -4.44 -11.14 -10.69
N PRO A 120 -5.40 -11.43 -11.59
CA PRO A 120 -6.55 -12.29 -11.27
C PRO A 120 -6.20 -13.66 -10.69
N ASP A 121 -5.12 -14.29 -11.17
CA ASP A 121 -4.73 -15.64 -10.78
C ASP A 121 -4.12 -15.68 -9.38
N THR A 122 -3.47 -14.59 -8.94
CA THR A 122 -2.83 -14.47 -7.61
C THR A 122 -3.70 -13.74 -6.58
N ALA A 123 -4.80 -13.11 -7.00
CA ALA A 123 -5.60 -12.21 -6.17
C ALA A 123 -6.08 -12.87 -4.87
N LEU A 124 -6.62 -14.09 -4.93
CA LEU A 124 -7.21 -14.75 -3.77
C LEU A 124 -6.17 -15.10 -2.72
N GLU A 125 -5.02 -15.63 -3.14
CA GLU A 125 -3.92 -15.99 -2.25
C GLU A 125 -3.34 -14.74 -1.57
N ILE A 126 -3.09 -13.68 -2.34
CA ILE A 126 -2.59 -12.40 -1.82
C ILE A 126 -3.57 -11.80 -0.82
N TYR A 127 -4.86 -11.78 -1.14
CA TYR A 127 -5.91 -11.25 -0.27
C TYR A 127 -5.95 -12.00 1.07
N ASN A 128 -5.93 -13.34 1.02
CA ASN A 128 -5.98 -14.17 2.24
C ASN A 128 -4.72 -13.96 3.10
N LYS A 129 -3.52 -14.02 2.50
CA LYS A 129 -2.26 -13.85 3.22
C LYS A 129 -2.16 -12.46 3.86
N ALA A 130 -2.51 -11.40 3.12
CA ALA A 130 -2.49 -10.05 3.67
C ALA A 130 -3.47 -9.89 4.83
N ASN A 131 -4.69 -10.42 4.72
CA ASN A 131 -5.70 -10.33 5.77
C ASN A 131 -5.34 -11.13 7.02
N GLU A 132 -4.64 -12.26 6.89
CA GLU A 132 -4.09 -13.01 8.03
C GLU A 132 -3.07 -12.18 8.79
N MET A 133 -2.15 -11.50 8.08
CA MET A 133 -1.16 -10.62 8.69
C MET A 133 -1.80 -9.41 9.38
N LEU A 134 -2.87 -8.84 8.81
CA LEU A 134 -3.61 -7.72 9.43
C LEU A 134 -4.22 -8.07 10.80
N GLN A 135 -4.36 -9.36 11.15
CA GLN A 135 -4.82 -9.76 12.48
C GLN A 135 -3.72 -9.62 13.55
N MET A 136 -2.47 -9.51 13.14
CA MET A 136 -1.34 -9.40 14.06
C MET A 136 -1.24 -7.97 14.62
N PRO A 137 -0.93 -7.78 15.92
CA PRO A 137 -0.90 -6.45 16.55
C PRO A 137 0.01 -5.42 15.86
N GLU A 138 1.08 -5.87 15.20
CA GLU A 138 2.03 -5.02 14.48
C GLU A 138 1.49 -4.42 13.17
N TYR A 139 0.29 -4.80 12.74
CA TYR A 139 -0.38 -4.28 11.53
C TYR A 139 -1.48 -3.25 11.84
N SER A 140 -1.56 -2.76 13.09
CA SER A 140 -2.39 -1.59 13.41
C SER A 140 -1.81 -0.30 12.82
N ALA A 141 -2.56 0.81 12.86
CA ALA A 141 -2.10 2.12 12.40
C ALA A 141 -0.72 2.50 13.00
N ARG A 142 -0.55 2.39 14.33
CA ARG A 142 0.75 2.67 14.96
C ARG A 142 1.77 1.56 14.72
N GLY A 143 1.32 0.32 14.59
CA GLY A 143 2.17 -0.84 14.29
C GLY A 143 2.90 -0.66 12.96
N LEU A 144 2.16 -0.29 11.92
CA LEU A 144 2.70 0.00 10.60
C LEU A 144 3.65 1.21 10.62
N MET A 145 3.29 2.30 11.30
CA MET A 145 4.18 3.46 11.45
C MET A 145 5.52 3.07 12.09
N LYS A 146 5.49 2.24 13.16
CA LYS A 146 6.71 1.71 13.80
C LYS A 146 7.51 0.80 12.87
N LYS A 147 6.84 -0.10 12.13
CA LYS A 147 7.47 -1.00 11.16
C LYS A 147 8.26 -0.23 10.10
N PHE A 148 7.77 0.94 9.70
CA PHE A 148 8.40 1.81 8.70
C PHE A 148 9.36 2.86 9.28
N ASN A 149 9.72 2.78 10.57
CA ASN A 149 10.62 3.72 11.22
C ASN A 149 10.16 5.19 11.06
N VAL A 150 8.85 5.43 11.17
CA VAL A 150 8.28 6.77 11.13
C VAL A 150 8.54 7.45 12.46
N GLU A 151 9.28 8.57 12.43
CA GLU A 151 9.62 9.36 13.62
C GLU A 151 8.65 10.54 13.80
N VAL A 152 8.26 11.19 12.71
CA VAL A 152 7.36 12.35 12.72
C VAL A 152 6.33 12.23 11.60
N VAL A 153 5.08 12.53 11.93
CA VAL A 153 4.01 12.83 10.96
C VAL A 153 3.41 14.20 11.29
N CYS A 154 3.04 14.97 10.28
CA CYS A 154 2.24 16.18 10.46
C CYS A 154 0.97 16.05 9.63
N THR A 155 -0.16 15.87 10.30
CA THR A 155 -1.48 15.83 9.66
C THR A 155 -1.89 17.21 9.15
N THR A 156 -2.95 17.23 8.35
CA THR A 156 -3.54 18.46 7.82
C THR A 156 -4.94 18.60 8.37
N ASP A 157 -5.10 19.51 9.31
CA ASP A 157 -6.33 19.73 10.08
C ASP A 157 -6.91 21.10 9.72
N ASP A 158 -8.23 21.21 9.67
CA ASP A 158 -8.91 22.49 9.45
C ASP A 158 -8.77 23.37 10.70
N PRO A 159 -8.66 24.71 10.59
CA PRO A 159 -8.63 25.60 11.75
C PRO A 159 -9.82 25.47 12.73
N LEU A 160 -10.92 24.83 12.33
CA LEU A 160 -12.12 24.60 13.14
C LEU A 160 -12.20 23.21 13.80
N ASP A 161 -11.28 22.30 13.50
CA ASP A 161 -11.18 20.97 14.13
C ASP A 161 -10.70 21.06 15.60
#